data_AF-A0A0F9ACJ9-F1
#
_entry.id   AF-A0A0F9ACJ9-F1
#
_cell.length_a   1.000
_cell.length_b   1.000
_cell.length_c   1.000
_cell.angle_alpha   90.00
_cell.angle_beta   90.00
_cell.angle_gamma   90.00
#
_symmetry.space_group_name_H-M   'P 1'
#
loop_
_entity.id
_entity.type
_entity.pdbx_description
1 polymer ?
#
loop_
_entity_poly.entity_id
_entity_poly.type
_entity_poly.pdbx_seq_one_letter_code
_entity_poly.pdbx_strand_id
1 'polypeptide(L)'
;IHQYCQLIVLDEDYGPLNKLVGPLQKENAPETRIITFDDDIIYPDNLVKYLHEEIIKRPKAAIGTAGIRIGSFPSYLSYVTNYDNAPRRWFNFEPVDNGSKVDILIGYAGNMYKREYFPTAHKLEELTRHALEDDNIYKNDDILISSWLSKQGIDRYVYPGPEVLRRDVSYHGGLSNGIYSFAQKAYKAIKSCERRGLLCERVPVKWCWTVSGPIVLLLMLLLIVVLLYFIRV
;
A
#
# COMPACT_ATOMS: atom_id res chain seq x y z
N ILE A 1 -25.28 -8.70 -17.42
CA ILE A 1 -23.79 -8.72 -17.35
C ILE A 1 -23.19 -7.77 -18.40
N HIS A 2 -23.54 -7.86 -19.69
CA HIS A 2 -22.97 -7.03 -20.76
C HIS A 2 -23.15 -5.50 -20.65
N GLN A 3 -24.12 -5.00 -19.86
CA GLN A 3 -24.31 -3.56 -19.66
C GLN A 3 -23.38 -2.95 -18.59
N TYR A 4 -22.84 -3.78 -17.68
CA TYR A 4 -22.02 -3.32 -16.54
C TYR A 4 -20.56 -3.75 -16.62
N CYS A 5 -20.21 -4.56 -17.62
CA CYS A 5 -18.86 -5.07 -17.82
C CYS A 5 -18.36 -4.61 -19.19
N GLN A 6 -17.25 -3.89 -19.19
CA GLN A 6 -16.56 -3.46 -20.39
C GLN A 6 -15.14 -4.02 -20.37
N LEU A 7 -14.73 -4.64 -21.47
CA LEU A 7 -13.34 -5.02 -21.69
C LEU A 7 -12.60 -3.82 -22.33
N ILE A 8 -11.51 -3.41 -21.71
CA ILE A 8 -10.62 -2.37 -22.23
C ILE A 8 -9.30 -3.05 -22.57
N VAL A 9 -8.94 -3.05 -23.86
CA VAL A 9 -7.66 -3.57 -24.35
C VAL A 9 -6.66 -2.42 -24.32
N LEU A 10 -5.50 -2.66 -23.72
CA LEU A 10 -4.40 -1.71 -23.66
C LEU A 10 -3.38 -2.04 -24.75
N ASP A 11 -2.78 -1.00 -25.34
CA ASP A 11 -1.76 -1.16 -26.39
C ASP A 11 -0.39 -1.56 -25.83
N GLU A 12 -0.17 -1.31 -24.53
CA GLU A 12 1.06 -1.61 -23.82
C GLU A 12 0.75 -2.34 -22.50
N ASP A 13 1.70 -3.17 -22.04
CA ASP A 13 1.64 -3.81 -20.73
C ASP A 13 2.32 -2.91 -19.68
N TYR A 14 1.53 -2.33 -18.78
CA TYR A 14 2.01 -1.57 -17.63
C TYR A 14 2.14 -2.43 -16.36
N GLY A 15 2.13 -3.75 -16.52
CA GLY A 15 2.16 -4.71 -15.42
C GLY A 15 0.88 -4.65 -14.58
N PRO A 16 0.97 -4.85 -13.25
CA PRO A 16 -0.18 -4.77 -12.35
C PRO A 16 -0.92 -3.42 -12.41
N LEU A 17 -0.27 -2.33 -12.84
CA LEU A 17 -0.91 -1.01 -13.00
C LEU A 17 -2.07 -1.05 -14.02
N ASN A 18 -2.12 -2.05 -14.91
CA ASN A 18 -3.19 -2.23 -15.91
C ASN A 18 -4.59 -2.20 -15.29
N LYS A 19 -4.74 -2.64 -14.02
CA LYS A 19 -6.02 -2.58 -13.27
C LYS A 19 -6.58 -1.15 -13.15
N LEU A 20 -5.73 -0.14 -13.32
CA LEU A 20 -6.08 1.27 -13.22
C LEU A 20 -5.95 2.01 -14.57
N VAL A 21 -4.99 1.65 -15.42
CA VAL A 21 -4.76 2.35 -16.72
C VAL A 21 -6.00 2.37 -17.59
N GLY A 22 -6.64 1.20 -17.81
CA GLY A 22 -7.82 1.10 -18.67
C GLY A 22 -8.97 2.00 -18.20
N PRO A 23 -9.41 1.88 -16.93
CA PRO A 23 -10.40 2.79 -16.37
C PRO A 23 -10.03 4.28 -16.52
N LEU A 24 -8.78 4.67 -16.30
CA LEU A 24 -8.34 6.06 -16.44
C LEU A 24 -8.36 6.60 -17.88
N GLN A 25 -8.26 5.72 -18.88
CA GLN A 25 -8.40 6.09 -20.29
C GLN A 25 -9.86 6.36 -20.69
N LYS A 26 -10.83 5.69 -20.05
CA LYS A 26 -12.25 5.75 -20.43
C LYS A 26 -13.07 6.70 -19.56
N GLU A 27 -12.86 6.66 -18.26
CA GLU A 27 -13.57 7.50 -17.30
C GLU A 27 -12.93 8.90 -17.23
N ASN A 28 -13.76 9.94 -17.23
CA ASN A 28 -13.31 11.34 -17.18
C ASN A 28 -14.03 12.16 -16.10
N ALA A 29 -15.16 11.67 -15.57
CA ALA A 29 -15.90 12.38 -14.52
C ALA A 29 -15.07 12.40 -13.22
N PRO A 30 -14.69 13.58 -12.71
CA PRO A 30 -13.73 13.71 -11.61
C PRO A 30 -14.21 13.07 -10.31
N GLU A 31 -15.52 13.07 -10.07
CA GLU A 31 -16.18 12.52 -8.89
C GLU A 31 -16.34 11.00 -8.92
N THR A 32 -16.10 10.35 -10.06
CA THR A 32 -16.23 8.88 -10.17
C THR A 32 -15.29 8.20 -9.19
N ARG A 33 -15.85 7.28 -8.41
CA ARG A 33 -15.10 6.43 -7.49
C ARG A 33 -14.57 5.23 -8.25
N ILE A 34 -13.26 5.01 -8.16
CA ILE A 34 -12.59 3.86 -8.75
C ILE A 34 -12.26 2.90 -7.63
N ILE A 35 -12.64 1.63 -7.78
CA ILE A 35 -12.23 0.55 -6.89
C ILE A 35 -11.36 -0.41 -7.71
N THR A 36 -10.23 -0.80 -7.14
CA THR A 36 -9.31 -1.78 -7.75
C THR A 36 -9.37 -3.10 -7.01
N PHE A 37 -9.27 -4.20 -7.74
CA PHE A 37 -9.28 -5.57 -7.24
C PHE A 37 -8.16 -6.36 -7.92
N ASP A 38 -7.66 -7.37 -7.23
CA ASP A 38 -6.70 -8.36 -7.72
C ASP A 38 -7.44 -9.62 -8.18
N ASP A 39 -6.88 -10.31 -9.17
CA ASP A 39 -7.48 -11.47 -9.84
C ASP A 39 -7.35 -12.78 -9.06
N ASP A 40 -6.50 -12.80 -8.03
CA ASP A 40 -6.21 -13.94 -7.16
C ASP A 40 -6.83 -13.82 -5.76
N ILE A 41 -7.73 -12.86 -5.54
CA ILE A 41 -8.41 -12.62 -4.27
C ILE A 41 -9.91 -12.92 -4.36
N ILE A 42 -10.43 -13.55 -3.30
CA ILE A 42 -11.87 -13.72 -3.06
C ILE A 42 -12.29 -12.62 -2.08
N TYR A 43 -13.15 -11.73 -2.56
CA TYR A 43 -13.63 -10.58 -1.82
C TYR A 43 -14.94 -10.87 -1.10
N PRO A 44 -15.17 -10.32 0.10
CA PRO A 44 -16.44 -10.44 0.78
C PRO A 44 -17.51 -9.59 0.08
N ASP A 45 -18.74 -10.09 0.04
CA ASP A 45 -19.87 -9.48 -0.70
C ASP A 45 -20.14 -8.02 -0.31
N ASN A 46 -19.80 -7.64 0.93
CA ASN A 46 -20.02 -6.30 1.46
C ASN A 46 -18.85 -5.32 1.25
N LEU A 47 -17.72 -5.72 0.65
CA LEU A 47 -16.52 -4.87 0.57
C LEU A 47 -16.78 -3.53 -0.13
N VAL A 48 -17.48 -3.55 -1.27
CA VAL A 48 -17.79 -2.32 -2.03
C VAL A 48 -18.65 -1.36 -1.20
N LYS A 49 -19.68 -1.89 -0.55
CA LYS A 49 -20.54 -1.10 0.35
C LYS A 49 -19.74 -0.53 1.52
N TYR A 50 -18.89 -1.35 2.13
CA TYR A 50 -18.02 -0.94 3.22
C TYR A 50 -17.09 0.21 2.83
N LEU A 51 -16.35 0.07 1.72
CA LEU A 51 -15.47 1.15 1.23
C LEU A 51 -16.28 2.42 0.90
N HIS A 52 -17.49 2.27 0.34
CA HIS A 52 -18.35 3.40 0.06
C HIS A 52 -18.77 4.16 1.33
N GLU A 53 -19.08 3.45 2.42
CA GLU A 53 -19.45 4.04 3.71
C GLU A 53 -18.24 4.71 4.38
N GLU A 54 -17.05 4.11 4.30
CA GLU A 54 -15.84 4.67 4.89
C GLU A 54 -15.35 5.94 4.17
N ILE A 55 -15.41 5.99 2.83
CA ILE A 55 -14.93 7.16 2.08
C ILE A 55 -15.81 8.40 2.32
N ILE A 56 -17.08 8.23 2.71
CA ILE A 56 -17.97 9.34 3.10
C ILE A 56 -17.40 10.08 4.32
N LYS A 57 -16.72 9.38 5.24
CA LYS A 57 -16.09 9.99 6.41
C LYS A 57 -14.89 10.86 6.03
N ARG A 58 -14.24 10.57 4.90
CA ARG A 58 -13.05 11.29 4.38
C ARG A 58 -13.10 11.45 2.86
N PRO A 59 -13.97 12.34 2.32
CA PRO A 59 -14.25 12.43 0.89
C PRO A 59 -13.10 13.01 0.05
N LYS A 60 -11.98 13.40 0.67
CA LYS A 60 -10.78 13.92 0.00
C LYS A 60 -9.59 12.97 0.08
N ALA A 61 -9.79 11.75 0.60
CA ALA A 61 -8.75 10.75 0.76
C ALA A 61 -8.96 9.56 -0.19
N ALA A 62 -7.86 8.86 -0.46
CA ALA A 62 -7.90 7.49 -0.91
C ALA A 62 -8.01 6.55 0.30
N ILE A 63 -8.74 5.46 0.16
CA ILE A 63 -8.94 4.52 1.27
C ILE A 63 -8.74 3.06 0.86
N GLY A 64 -8.50 2.22 1.84
CA GLY A 64 -8.45 0.76 1.69
C GLY A 64 -8.55 0.07 3.04
N THR A 65 -8.24 -1.22 3.06
CA THR A 65 -8.31 -2.09 4.25
C THR A 65 -6.95 -2.71 4.62
N ALA A 66 -5.94 -2.54 3.75
CA ALA A 66 -4.55 -2.93 3.99
C ALA A 66 -3.58 -1.81 3.59
N GLY A 67 -2.44 -1.71 4.28
CA GLY A 67 -1.52 -0.60 4.08
C GLY A 67 -0.19 -0.73 4.78
N ILE A 68 0.72 0.19 4.44
CA ILE A 68 2.10 0.24 4.95
C ILE A 68 2.37 1.62 5.52
N ARG A 69 3.02 1.66 6.69
CA ARG A 69 3.74 2.82 7.21
C ARG A 69 5.24 2.62 7.03
N ILE A 70 5.89 3.59 6.43
CA ILE A 70 7.32 3.60 6.13
C ILE A 70 8.03 4.35 7.25
N GLY A 71 8.67 3.58 8.11
CA GLY A 71 9.43 4.09 9.21
C GLY A 71 10.82 4.63 8.84
N SER A 72 11.32 5.51 9.70
CA SER A 72 12.70 6.01 9.64
C SER A 72 13.67 5.13 10.42
N PHE A 73 14.95 5.27 10.07
CA PHE A 73 16.13 4.46 10.42
C PHE A 73 16.09 3.57 11.69
N PRO A 74 16.50 2.29 11.58
CA PRO A 74 16.70 1.55 10.34
C PRO A 74 15.33 1.37 9.67
N SER A 75 15.26 1.63 8.36
CA SER A 75 14.01 1.60 7.60
C SER A 75 13.23 0.33 7.91
N TYR A 76 12.03 0.50 8.45
CA TYR A 76 11.11 -0.60 8.69
C TYR A 76 9.81 -0.30 7.99
N LEU A 77 9.14 -1.37 7.60
CA LEU A 77 7.83 -1.32 6.98
C LEU A 77 6.88 -1.94 8.01
N SER A 78 5.92 -1.13 8.47
CA SER A 78 4.88 -1.58 9.39
C SER A 78 3.60 -1.78 8.61
N TYR A 79 2.99 -2.96 8.76
CA TYR A 79 1.92 -3.41 7.89
C TYR A 79 0.61 -3.56 8.65
N VAL A 80 -0.49 -3.26 7.97
CA VAL A 80 -1.81 -3.78 8.31
C VAL A 80 -2.33 -4.59 7.14
N THR A 81 -2.96 -5.70 7.47
CA THR A 81 -3.50 -6.67 6.52
C THR A 81 -4.82 -7.20 7.09
N ASN A 82 -5.77 -7.44 6.21
CA ASN A 82 -7.06 -8.10 6.48
C ASN A 82 -7.10 -9.50 5.84
N TYR A 83 -5.93 -10.15 5.75
CA TYR A 83 -5.77 -11.47 5.16
C TYR A 83 -5.96 -12.61 6.15
N ASP A 84 -6.47 -13.73 5.65
CA ASP A 84 -6.65 -15.01 6.36
C ASP A 84 -5.54 -15.30 7.36
N ASN A 85 -5.92 -15.33 8.65
CA ASN A 85 -5.10 -15.76 9.78
C ASN A 85 -3.65 -15.23 9.76
N ALA A 86 -3.41 -14.06 9.14
CA ALA A 86 -2.07 -13.54 8.96
C ALA A 86 -1.44 -13.38 10.34
N PRO A 87 -0.38 -14.15 10.68
CA PRO A 87 0.14 -14.15 12.03
C PRO A 87 0.54 -12.74 12.38
N ARG A 88 -0.02 -12.20 13.45
CA ARG A 88 0.29 -10.86 13.93
C ARG A 88 1.78 -10.81 14.21
N ARG A 89 2.49 -9.98 13.45
CA ARG A 89 3.91 -9.75 13.66
C ARG A 89 4.07 -8.50 14.50
N TRP A 90 5.16 -8.46 15.26
CA TRP A 90 5.46 -7.35 16.15
C TRP A 90 5.65 -6.00 15.42
N PHE A 91 5.86 -6.02 14.11
CA PHE A 91 5.91 -4.83 13.25
C PHE A 91 4.58 -4.48 12.59
N ASN A 92 3.49 -5.22 12.86
CA ASN A 92 2.16 -4.86 12.37
C ASN A 92 1.60 -3.72 13.23
N PHE A 93 0.76 -2.87 12.64
CA PHE A 93 -0.02 -1.89 13.39
C PHE A 93 -1.52 -2.18 13.24
N GLU A 94 -2.29 -1.79 14.25
CA GLU A 94 -3.74 -1.91 14.20
C GLU A 94 -4.36 -0.60 13.68
N PRO A 95 -5.26 -0.68 12.69
CA PRO A 95 -6.04 0.47 12.28
C PRO A 95 -7.02 0.83 13.40
N VAL A 96 -7.25 2.12 13.59
CA VAL A 96 -8.28 2.62 14.52
C VAL A 96 -9.59 2.79 13.75
N ASP A 97 -10.72 2.74 14.43
CA ASP A 97 -12.06 2.77 13.81
C ASP A 97 -12.30 3.99 12.91
N ASN A 98 -11.68 5.13 13.21
CA ASN A 98 -11.77 6.35 12.39
C ASN A 98 -10.74 6.42 11.23
N GLY A 99 -10.15 5.28 10.91
CA GLY A 99 -9.11 5.13 9.91
C GLY A 99 -7.73 5.52 10.42
N SER A 100 -6.72 4.81 9.93
CA SER A 100 -5.32 5.09 10.16
C SER A 100 -4.66 5.64 8.91
N LYS A 101 -4.00 6.80 9.00
CA LYS A 101 -3.21 7.32 7.88
C LYS A 101 -2.04 6.37 7.58
N VAL A 102 -1.76 6.13 6.30
CA VAL A 102 -0.68 5.26 5.81
C VAL A 102 0.11 5.92 4.69
N ASP A 103 1.31 5.41 4.44
CA ASP A 103 2.14 5.84 3.32
C ASP A 103 1.74 5.14 2.03
N ILE A 104 1.45 3.84 2.11
CA ILE A 104 1.11 2.99 0.97
C ILE A 104 -0.22 2.27 1.25
N LEU A 105 -1.14 2.29 0.31
CA LEU A 105 -2.31 1.40 0.28
C LEU A 105 -1.94 0.12 -0.49
N ILE A 106 -2.39 -1.04 -0.01
CA ILE A 106 -2.08 -2.33 -0.62
C ILE A 106 -3.28 -2.82 -1.43
N GLY A 107 -3.10 -3.09 -2.72
CA GLY A 107 -4.14 -3.29 -3.73
C GLY A 107 -4.99 -4.54 -3.53
N TYR A 108 -4.37 -5.65 -3.09
CA TYR A 108 -5.09 -6.92 -2.94
C TYR A 108 -6.32 -6.81 -2.04
N ALA A 109 -6.33 -5.88 -1.09
CA ALA A 109 -7.38 -5.76 -0.09
C ALA A 109 -8.60 -4.94 -0.56
N GLY A 110 -8.52 -4.41 -1.79
CA GLY A 110 -9.50 -3.48 -2.35
C GLY A 110 -9.22 -2.05 -1.90
N ASN A 111 -8.87 -1.21 -2.85
CA ASN A 111 -8.65 0.22 -2.61
C ASN A 111 -9.64 1.06 -3.41
N MET A 112 -10.09 2.15 -2.79
CA MET A 112 -11.00 3.12 -3.39
C MET A 112 -10.33 4.49 -3.51
N TYR A 113 -10.50 5.09 -4.69
CA TYR A 113 -9.95 6.38 -5.09
C TYR A 113 -11.02 7.20 -5.80
N LYS A 114 -10.75 8.48 -6.05
CA LYS A 114 -11.50 9.26 -7.04
C LYS A 114 -10.73 9.40 -8.35
N ARG A 115 -11.46 9.53 -9.44
CA ARG A 115 -10.90 9.77 -10.77
C ARG A 115 -10.03 11.02 -10.81
N GLU A 116 -10.42 12.09 -10.10
CA GLU A 116 -9.68 13.37 -10.05
C GLU A 116 -8.26 13.25 -9.47
N TYR A 117 -7.93 12.16 -8.76
CA TYR A 117 -6.59 11.97 -8.17
C TYR A 117 -5.53 11.55 -9.18
N PHE A 118 -5.94 11.20 -10.41
CA PHE A 118 -5.08 10.68 -11.46
C PHE A 118 -5.09 11.57 -12.69
N PRO A 119 -4.03 11.52 -13.54
CA PRO A 119 -4.00 12.29 -14.78
C PRO A 119 -5.23 12.02 -15.66
N THR A 120 -5.60 13.01 -16.45
CA THR A 120 -6.53 12.83 -17.57
C THR A 120 -5.97 11.84 -18.60
N ALA A 121 -6.82 11.28 -19.44
CA ALA A 121 -6.39 10.30 -20.47
C ALA A 121 -5.23 10.83 -21.34
N HIS A 122 -5.25 12.13 -21.72
CA HIS A 122 -4.20 12.76 -22.53
C HIS A 122 -2.87 13.03 -21.79
N LYS A 123 -2.84 12.85 -20.47
CA LYS A 123 -1.64 12.99 -19.61
C LYS A 123 -1.29 11.71 -18.88
N LEU A 124 -1.89 10.59 -19.28
CA LEU A 124 -1.74 9.32 -18.54
C LEU A 124 -0.27 8.84 -18.53
N GLU A 125 0.49 9.20 -19.55
CA GLU A 125 1.94 8.99 -19.63
C GLU A 125 2.70 9.56 -18.42
N GLU A 126 2.23 10.65 -17.80
CA GLU A 126 2.85 11.21 -16.59
C GLU A 126 2.89 10.21 -15.43
N LEU A 127 1.93 9.29 -15.38
CA LEU A 127 1.88 8.20 -14.40
C LEU A 127 2.54 6.93 -14.95
N THR A 128 2.16 6.49 -16.16
CA THR A 128 2.50 5.16 -16.67
C THR A 128 3.97 5.01 -17.03
N ARG A 129 4.63 6.08 -17.49
CA ARG A 129 6.06 6.07 -17.81
C ARG A 129 6.93 5.62 -16.64
N HIS A 130 6.52 5.90 -15.40
CA HIS A 130 7.24 5.44 -14.21
C HIS A 130 7.27 3.92 -14.06
N ALA A 131 6.22 3.23 -14.47
CA ALA A 131 6.19 1.77 -14.48
C ALA A 131 7.09 1.21 -15.60
N LEU A 132 7.08 1.83 -16.79
CA LEU A 132 7.86 1.37 -17.94
C LEU A 132 9.37 1.60 -17.81
N GLU A 133 9.78 2.68 -17.14
CA GLU A 133 11.20 3.07 -17.03
C GLU A 133 11.94 2.40 -15.87
N ASP A 134 11.26 1.71 -14.95
CA ASP A 134 11.90 1.12 -13.77
C ASP A 134 11.24 -0.18 -13.36
N ASP A 135 11.95 -1.29 -13.54
CA ASP A 135 11.52 -2.64 -13.15
C ASP A 135 11.09 -2.77 -11.68
N ASN A 136 11.67 -1.96 -10.78
CA ASN A 136 11.26 -1.98 -9.38
C ASN A 136 9.87 -1.38 -9.22
N ILE A 137 9.49 -0.39 -10.03
CA ILE A 137 8.16 0.23 -10.03
C ILE A 137 7.18 -0.61 -10.84
N TYR A 138 7.59 -1.14 -11.99
CA TYR A 138 6.77 -2.00 -12.87
C TYR A 138 6.02 -3.09 -12.11
N LYS A 139 6.71 -3.71 -11.14
CA LYS A 139 6.21 -4.83 -10.34
C LYS A 139 5.52 -4.40 -9.03
N ASN A 140 5.45 -3.11 -8.73
CA ASN A 140 4.94 -2.59 -7.46
C ASN A 140 3.97 -1.41 -7.70
N ASP A 141 2.84 -1.71 -8.34
CA ASP A 141 1.75 -0.75 -8.62
C ASP A 141 1.23 -0.07 -7.34
N ASP A 142 1.09 -0.81 -6.23
CA ASP A 142 0.68 -0.27 -4.93
C ASP A 142 1.55 0.92 -4.50
N ILE A 143 2.87 0.78 -4.68
CA ILE A 143 3.85 1.80 -4.32
C ILE A 143 3.79 2.96 -5.30
N LEU A 144 3.66 2.68 -6.61
CA LEU A 144 3.52 3.72 -7.62
C LEU A 144 2.25 4.55 -7.41
N ILE A 145 1.10 3.90 -7.27
CA ILE A 145 -0.21 4.53 -7.06
C ILE A 145 -0.16 5.37 -5.78
N SER A 146 0.31 4.80 -4.67
CA SER A 146 0.37 5.52 -3.40
C SER A 146 1.35 6.70 -3.43
N SER A 147 2.49 6.54 -4.10
CA SER A 147 3.44 7.63 -4.31
C SER A 147 2.86 8.70 -5.21
N TRP A 148 2.15 8.33 -6.29
CA TRP A 148 1.44 9.30 -7.12
C TRP A 148 0.43 10.11 -6.30
N LEU A 149 -0.39 9.45 -5.48
CA LEU A 149 -1.31 10.11 -4.56
C LEU A 149 -0.58 11.05 -3.60
N SER A 150 0.61 10.67 -3.12
CA SER A 150 1.43 11.53 -2.27
C SER A 150 1.88 12.79 -2.99
N LYS A 151 2.30 12.68 -4.25
CA LYS A 151 2.66 13.83 -5.09
C LYS A 151 1.48 14.80 -5.27
N GLN A 152 0.26 14.26 -5.37
CA GLN A 152 -0.96 15.06 -5.49
C GLN A 152 -1.46 15.63 -4.14
N GLY A 153 -0.76 15.38 -3.03
CA GLY A 153 -1.21 15.80 -1.71
C GLY A 153 -2.48 15.08 -1.22
N ILE A 154 -2.76 13.90 -1.78
CA ILE A 154 -3.93 13.09 -1.39
C ILE A 154 -3.55 12.17 -0.24
N ASP A 155 -4.29 12.29 0.86
CA ASP A 155 -4.13 11.41 2.01
C ASP A 155 -4.60 9.98 1.71
N ARG A 156 -3.97 9.01 2.37
CA ARG A 156 -4.29 7.58 2.28
C ARG A 156 -4.66 7.05 3.66
N TYR A 157 -5.81 6.39 3.78
CA TYR A 157 -6.29 5.83 5.04
C TYR A 157 -6.65 4.35 4.90
N VAL A 158 -6.36 3.59 5.95
CA VAL A 158 -6.81 2.20 6.10
C VAL A 158 -7.80 2.09 7.23
N TYR A 159 -8.88 1.34 7.01
CA TYR A 159 -9.91 1.08 8.00
C TYR A 159 -9.95 -0.41 8.37
N PRO A 160 -10.42 -0.77 9.58
CA PRO A 160 -10.64 -2.17 9.96
C PRO A 160 -11.74 -2.79 9.08
N GLY A 161 -11.32 -3.45 8.00
CA GLY A 161 -12.22 -3.95 6.96
C GLY A 161 -12.58 -5.43 7.11
N PRO A 162 -13.57 -5.90 6.32
CA PRO A 162 -13.88 -7.32 6.25
C PRO A 162 -12.67 -8.09 5.70
N GLU A 163 -12.58 -9.35 6.11
CA GLU A 163 -11.51 -10.26 5.70
C GLU A 163 -11.57 -10.59 4.21
N VAL A 164 -10.40 -10.70 3.57
CA VAL A 164 -10.27 -11.16 2.18
C VAL A 164 -9.52 -12.49 2.16
N LEU A 165 -9.91 -13.38 1.25
CA LEU A 165 -9.34 -14.72 1.15
C LEU A 165 -8.46 -14.83 -0.10
N ARG A 166 -7.32 -15.51 0.01
CA ARG A 166 -6.53 -15.93 -1.15
C ARG A 166 -7.34 -16.95 -1.92
N ARG A 167 -7.49 -16.78 -3.24
CA ARG A 167 -7.89 -17.92 -4.05
C ARG A 167 -6.75 -18.94 -3.93
N ASP A 168 -7.08 -20.17 -3.54
CA ASP A 168 -6.13 -21.30 -3.48
C ASP A 168 -5.65 -21.63 -4.91
N VAL A 169 -4.77 -20.79 -5.42
CA VAL A 169 -4.04 -21.03 -6.65
C VAL A 169 -2.65 -21.39 -6.17
N SER A 170 -2.19 -22.59 -6.52
CA SER A 170 -0.82 -23.06 -6.35
C SER A 170 0.15 -22.20 -7.17
N TYR A 171 0.25 -20.92 -6.84
CA TYR A 171 0.97 -19.89 -7.59
C TYR A 171 2.31 -19.66 -6.91
N HIS A 172 3.31 -20.44 -7.32
CA HIS A 172 4.67 -20.38 -6.77
C HIS A 172 5.48 -19.16 -7.26
N GLY A 173 4.86 -18.18 -7.95
CA GLY A 173 5.56 -17.04 -8.58
C GLY A 173 5.18 -15.63 -8.10
N GLY A 174 4.28 -15.48 -7.12
CA GLY A 174 3.84 -14.17 -6.63
C GLY A 174 4.97 -13.38 -5.95
N LEU A 175 5.02 -12.06 -6.15
CA LEU A 175 6.03 -11.18 -5.53
C LEU A 175 6.01 -11.21 -3.99
N SER A 176 4.85 -11.57 -3.42
CA SER A 176 4.56 -11.65 -1.99
C SER A 176 4.86 -13.02 -1.36
N ASN A 177 5.34 -14.00 -2.13
CA ASN A 177 5.57 -15.37 -1.63
C ASN A 177 6.72 -15.47 -0.59
N GLY A 178 7.56 -14.43 -0.48
CA GLY A 178 8.59 -14.33 0.56
C GLY A 178 8.66 -12.93 1.16
N ILE A 179 8.53 -12.82 2.49
CA ILE A 179 8.47 -11.50 3.14
C ILE A 179 9.76 -10.69 2.97
N TYR A 180 10.92 -11.35 2.98
CA TYR A 180 12.21 -10.66 2.80
C TYR A 180 12.37 -10.16 1.37
N SER A 181 12.06 -10.99 0.37
CA SER A 181 12.09 -10.60 -1.04
C SER A 181 11.07 -9.50 -1.33
N PHE A 182 9.89 -9.58 -0.74
CA PHE A 182 8.87 -8.54 -0.84
C PHE A 182 9.36 -7.23 -0.21
N ALA A 183 9.85 -7.25 1.02
CA ALA A 183 10.35 -6.06 1.70
C ALA A 183 11.52 -5.40 0.96
N GLN A 184 12.45 -6.19 0.39
CA GLN A 184 13.54 -5.68 -0.42
C GLN A 184 13.05 -5.02 -1.71
N LYS A 185 12.13 -5.66 -2.44
CA LYS A 185 11.55 -5.11 -3.68
C LYS A 185 10.74 -3.85 -3.40
N ALA A 186 9.90 -3.89 -2.37
CA ALA A 186 9.12 -2.74 -1.91
C ALA A 186 10.05 -1.58 -1.52
N TYR A 187 11.12 -1.84 -0.78
CA TYR A 187 12.09 -0.82 -0.41
C TYR A 187 12.77 -0.18 -1.64
N LYS A 188 13.19 -0.99 -2.62
CA LYS A 188 13.77 -0.46 -3.88
C LYS A 188 12.77 0.41 -4.64
N ALA A 189 11.52 -0.02 -4.74
CA ALA A 189 10.45 0.74 -5.40
C ALA A 189 10.17 2.07 -4.68
N ILE A 190 10.08 2.05 -3.34
CA ILE A 190 9.93 3.24 -2.49
C ILE A 190 11.08 4.20 -2.76
N LYS A 191 12.33 3.73 -2.72
CA LYS A 191 13.50 4.57 -3.00
C LYS A 191 13.51 5.14 -4.40
N SER A 192 13.02 4.40 -5.39
CA SER A 192 12.87 4.95 -6.74
C SER A 192 11.83 6.06 -6.80
N CYS A 193 10.64 5.84 -6.20
CA CYS A 193 9.58 6.84 -6.14
C CYS A 193 10.00 8.10 -5.38
N GLU A 194 10.78 7.98 -4.30
CA GLU A 194 11.36 9.11 -3.57
C GLU A 194 12.33 9.92 -4.44
N ARG A 195 13.26 9.26 -5.14
CA ARG A 195 14.21 9.93 -6.04
C ARG A 195 13.52 10.64 -7.20
N ARG A 196 12.38 10.13 -7.64
CA ARG A 196 11.54 10.72 -8.69
C ARG A 196 10.60 11.83 -8.17
N GLY A 197 10.62 12.13 -6.87
CA GLY A 197 9.75 13.14 -6.27
C GLY A 197 8.26 12.76 -6.28
N LEU A 198 7.95 11.46 -6.29
CA LEU A 198 6.58 10.97 -6.20
C LEU A 198 6.14 10.85 -4.74
N LEU A 199 6.95 10.17 -3.92
CA LEU A 199 6.66 10.00 -2.49
C LEU A 199 7.22 11.19 -1.69
N CYS A 200 6.40 12.23 -1.53
CA CYS A 200 6.81 13.51 -0.93
C CYS A 200 6.60 13.58 0.59
N GLU A 201 5.57 12.90 1.11
CA GLU A 201 5.23 12.95 2.53
C GLU A 201 5.21 11.54 3.12
N ARG A 202 5.75 11.42 4.34
CA ARG A 202 5.65 10.21 5.14
C ARG A 202 4.82 10.43 6.39
N VAL A 203 4.01 9.43 6.75
CA VAL A 203 3.27 9.40 8.00
C VAL A 203 4.28 9.36 9.15
N PRO A 204 4.21 10.29 10.12
CA PRO A 204 5.05 10.23 11.30
C PRO A 204 4.78 8.93 12.06
N VAL A 205 5.82 8.15 12.30
CA VAL A 205 5.71 6.93 13.10
C VAL A 205 6.48 7.11 14.41
N LYS A 206 5.84 6.77 15.52
CA LYS A 206 6.47 6.84 16.84
C LYS A 206 7.67 5.91 16.89
N TRP A 207 8.77 6.39 17.48
CA TRP A 207 10.01 5.62 17.57
C TRP A 207 9.87 4.29 18.36
N CYS A 208 8.91 4.20 19.28
CA CYS A 208 8.63 2.95 20.00
C CYS A 208 7.91 1.89 19.15
N TRP A 209 7.36 2.26 18.00
CA TRP A 209 6.68 1.35 17.07
C TRP A 209 7.62 0.88 15.94
N THR A 210 8.89 1.25 16.01
CA THR A 210 9.92 0.88 15.05
C THR A 210 10.62 -0.40 15.51
N VAL A 211 11.31 -1.06 14.57
CA VAL A 211 12.30 -2.12 14.87
C VAL A 211 13.43 -1.59 15.75
N SER A 212 13.84 -0.32 15.57
CA SER A 212 14.89 0.30 16.36
C SER A 212 14.53 0.44 17.84
N GLY A 213 13.27 0.71 18.19
CA GLY A 213 12.85 0.94 19.57
C GLY A 213 13.22 -0.23 20.49
N PRO A 214 12.69 -1.45 20.23
CA PRO A 214 13.03 -2.65 20.99
C PRO A 214 14.52 -3.00 20.94
N ILE A 215 15.19 -2.84 19.79
CA ILE A 215 16.63 -3.12 19.68
C ILE A 215 17.44 -2.18 20.56
N VAL A 216 17.16 -0.88 20.53
CA VAL A 216 17.87 0.09 21.37
C VAL A 216 17.57 -0.14 22.85
N LEU A 217 16.34 -0.49 23.21
CA LEU A 217 16.01 -0.90 24.59
C LEU A 217 16.81 -2.14 25.02
N LEU A 218 16.94 -3.15 24.16
CA LEU A 218 17.75 -4.34 24.41
C LEU A 218 19.23 -4.00 24.53
N LEU A 219 19.77 -3.14 23.67
CA LEU A 219 21.16 -2.70 23.73
C LEU A 219 21.44 -1.89 25.01
N MET A 220 20.51 -1.04 25.45
CA MET A 220 20.61 -0.33 26.73
C MET A 220 20.57 -1.30 27.92
N LEU A 221 19.67 -2.29 27.89
CA LEU A 221 19.60 -3.34 28.91
C LEU A 221 20.91 -4.15 28.97
N LEU A 222 21.45 -4.53 27.82
CA LEU A 222 22.73 -5.23 27.71
C LEU A 222 23.87 -4.37 28.30
N LEU A 223 23.91 -3.08 27.96
CA LEU A 223 24.91 -2.15 28.49
C LEU A 223 24.82 -2.03 30.02
N ILE A 224 23.60 -1.94 30.57
CA ILE A 224 23.38 -1.93 32.02
C ILE A 224 23.89 -3.21 32.67
N VAL A 225 23.60 -4.38 32.09
CA VAL A 225 24.09 -5.67 32.60
C VAL A 225 25.63 -5.72 32.59
N VAL A 226 26.26 -5.25 31.51
CA VAL A 226 27.73 -5.17 31.40
C VAL A 226 28.31 -4.22 32.46
N LEU A 227 27.74 -3.03 32.64
CA LEU A 227 28.19 -2.07 33.65
C LEU A 227 28.04 -2.63 35.07
N LEU A 228 26.91 -3.27 35.39
CA LEU A 228 26.68 -3.91 36.69
C LEU A 228 27.64 -5.08 36.96
N TYR A 229 28.04 -5.81 35.91
CA TYR A 229 29.06 -6.85 36.02
C TYR A 229 30.42 -6.26 36.39
N PHE A 230 30.86 -5.19 35.74
CA PHE A 230 32.15 -4.54 36.02
C PHE A 230 32.19 -3.75 37.34
N ILE A 231 31.05 -3.29 37.86
CA ILE A 231 30.98 -2.61 39.18
C ILE A 231 31.03 -3.63 40.34
N ARG A 232 30.73 -4.91 40.09
CA ARG A 232 30.77 -5.99 41.10
C ARG A 232 32.12 -6.71 41.19
N VAL A 233 33.08 -6.39 40.32
CA VAL A 233 34.48 -6.86 40.35
C VAL A 233 35.33 -5.77 41.00
#